data_AF-A0A7W6RBN0-F1
#
_entry.id   AF-A0A7W6RBN0-F1
#
_cell.length_a   1.000
_cell.length_b   1.000
_cell.length_c   1.000
_cell.angle_alpha   90.00
_cell.angle_beta   90.00
_cell.angle_gamma   90.00
#
_symmetry.space_group_name_H-M   'P 1'
#
loop_
_entity.id
_entity.type
_entity.pdbx_description
1 polymer ?
#
loop_
_entity_poly.entity_id
_entity_poly.type
_entity_poly.pdbx_seq_one_letter_code
_entity_poly.pdbx_strand_id
1 'polypeptide(L)' 'MVPNFFNEDWRFWQIVSPQEGLMAVFHFLVWLAIVIHFAILFGSERFAAAWVG' A
#
# COMPACT_ATOMS: atom_id res chain seq x y z
N MET A 1 23.46 12.41 16.65
CA MET A 1 22.70 13.01 15.53
C MET A 1 21.74 11.94 15.03
N VAL A 2 20.44 12.21 15.01
CA VAL A 2 19.48 11.28 14.38
C VAL A 2 19.73 11.34 12.87
N PRO A 3 19.88 10.20 12.17
CA PRO A 3 20.04 10.21 10.72
C PRO A 3 18.88 11.00 10.10
N ASN A 4 19.18 11.92 9.19
CA ASN A 4 18.13 12.56 8.42
C ASN A 4 17.65 11.52 7.39
N PHE A 5 16.70 10.68 7.79
CA PHE A 5 16.20 9.55 7.01
C PHE A 5 15.88 9.94 5.56
N PHE A 6 15.25 11.11 5.36
CA PHE A 6 14.93 11.62 4.02
C PHE A 6 16.15 11.89 3.11
N ASN A 7 17.33 12.18 3.67
CA ASN A 7 18.56 12.37 2.89
C ASN A 7 19.30 11.04 2.60
N GLU A 8 18.95 9.96 3.30
CA GLU A 8 19.62 8.66 3.19
C GLU A 8 18.73 7.55 2.61
N ASP A 9 17.46 7.81 2.30
CA ASP A 9 16.51 6.83 1.77
C ASP A 9 17.01 6.13 0.50
N TRP A 10 17.84 6.80 -0.32
CA TRP A 10 18.44 6.18 -1.51
C TRP A 10 19.34 4.97 -1.16
N ARG A 11 19.90 4.91 0.05
CA ARG A 11 20.73 3.79 0.53
C ARG A 11 19.93 2.52 0.75
N PHE A 12 18.60 2.60 0.86
CA PHE A 12 17.73 1.43 0.90
C PHE A 12 18.00 0.47 -0.27
N TRP A 13 18.26 1.03 -1.46
CA TRP A 13 18.56 0.27 -2.67
C TRP A 13 19.95 -0.37 -2.69
N GLN A 14 20.81 -0.08 -1.72
CA GLN A 14 22.07 -0.82 -1.51
C GLN A 14 21.85 -2.16 -0.80
N ILE A 15 20.72 -2.31 -0.10
CA ILE A 15 20.37 -3.50 0.68
C ILE A 15 19.35 -4.36 -0.08
N VAL A 16 18.40 -3.72 -0.78
CA VAL A 16 17.32 -4.38 -1.52
C VAL A 16 17.45 -4.07 -3.00
N SER A 17 17.31 -5.09 -3.86
CA SER A 17 17.33 -4.86 -5.29
C SER A 17 16.15 -3.96 -5.72
N PRO A 18 16.36 -2.97 -6.61
CA PRO A 18 15.28 -2.07 -7.03
C PRO A 18 14.06 -2.78 -7.58
N GLN A 19 14.27 -3.82 -8.39
CA GLN A 19 13.18 -4.59 -8.97
C GLN A 19 12.33 -5.30 -7.91
N GLU A 20 12.96 -6.01 -6.97
CA GLU A 20 12.22 -6.73 -5.92
C GLU A 20 11.50 -5.75 -4.99
N GLY A 21 12.16 -4.67 -4.58
CA GLY A 21 11.55 -3.66 -3.71
C GLY A 21 10.35 -2.97 -4.35
N LEU A 22 10.46 -2.56 -5.63
CA LEU A 22 9.34 -1.95 -6.36
C LEU A 22 8.19 -2.93 -6.56
N MET A 23 8.47 -4.18 -6.93
CA MET A 23 7.43 -5.20 -7.07
C MET A 23 6.76 -5.50 -5.74
N ALA A 24 7.50 -5.60 -4.64
CA ALA A 24 6.93 -5.83 -3.32
C ALA A 24 6.00 -4.67 -2.89
N VAL A 25 6.44 -3.42 -3.07
CA VAL A 25 5.62 -2.23 -2.78
C VAL A 25 4.36 -2.23 -3.65
N PHE A 26 4.47 -2.51 -4.94
CA PHE A 26 3.33 -2.59 -5.85
C PHE A 26 2.30 -3.62 -5.36
N HIS A 27 2.72 -4.86 -5.08
CA HIS A 27 1.81 -5.90 -4.60
C HIS A 27 1.18 -5.51 -3.26
N PHE A 28 1.95 -4.96 -2.33
CA PHE A 28 1.44 -4.52 -1.04
C PHE A 28 0.34 -3.46 -1.20
N LEU A 29 0.58 -2.43 -2.02
CA LEU A 29 -0.40 -1.37 -2.27
C LEU A 29 -1.65 -1.89 -2.97
N VAL A 30 -1.51 -2.82 -3.92
CA VAL A 30 -2.64 -3.47 -4.60
C VAL A 30 -3.48 -4.26 -3.60
N TRP A 31 -2.87 -5.10 -2.77
CA TRP A 31 -3.60 -5.87 -1.76
C TRP A 31 -4.28 -4.98 -0.73
N LEU A 32 -3.59 -3.93 -0.27
CA LEU A 32 -4.17 -2.95 0.64
C LEU A 32 -5.38 -2.25 0.03
N ALA A 33 -5.26 -1.82 -1.24
CA ALA A 33 -6.37 -1.20 -1.96
C ALA A 33 -7.56 -2.15 -2.06
N ILE A 34 -7.35 -3.42 -2.43
CA ILE A 34 -8.41 -4.43 -2.49
C ILE A 34 -9.10 -4.53 -1.12
N VAL A 35 -8.36 -4.74 -0.03
CA VAL A 35 -8.93 -4.87 1.32
C VAL A 35 -9.78 -3.64 1.69
N ILE A 36 -9.27 -2.44 1.42
CA ILE A 36 -10.01 -1.19 1.69
C ILE A 36 -11.30 -1.12 0.87
N HIS A 37 -11.27 -1.48 -0.42
CA HIS A 37 -12.46 -1.49 -1.26
C HIS A 37 -13.51 -2.47 -0.75
N PHE A 38 -13.10 -3.69 -0.38
CA PHE A 38 -14.01 -4.68 0.19
C PHE A 38 -14.60 -4.21 1.54
N ALA A 39 -13.78 -3.61 2.41
CA ALA A 39 -14.26 -3.08 3.69
C ALA A 39 -15.28 -1.95 3.48
N ILE A 40 -15.08 -1.08 2.49
CA ILE A 40 -16.03 0.00 2.18
C ILE A 40 -17.31 -0.56 1.58
N LEU A 41 -17.19 -1.36 0.52
CA LEU A 41 -18.32 -1.87 -0.27
C LEU A 41 -19.19 -2.85 0.51
N PHE A 42 -18.59 -3.70 1.35
CA PHE A 42 -19.32 -4.76 2.06
C PHE A 42 -19.35 -4.58 3.58
N GLY A 43 -18.44 -3.78 4.15
CA GLY A 43 -18.38 -3.54 5.60
C GLY A 43 -19.23 -2.35 6.07
N SER A 44 -19.90 -1.64 5.16
CA SER A 44 -20.84 -0.59 5.53
C SER A 44 -22.17 -0.74 4.77
N GLU A 45 -23.27 -0.71 5.50
CA GLU A 45 -24.62 -0.79 4.92
C GLU A 45 -24.89 0.37 3.94
N ARG A 46 -24.31 1.54 4.20
CA ARG A 46 -24.46 2.74 3.37
C ARG A 46 -23.93 2.55 1.94
N PHE A 47 -22.77 1.90 1.78
CA PHE A 47 -22.17 1.69 0.46
C PHE A 47 -22.55 0.33 -0.14
N ALA A 48 -22.85 -0.68 0.69
CA ALA A 48 -23.41 -1.94 0.24
C ALA A 48 -24.79 -1.74 -0.41
N ALA A 49 -25.68 -0.97 0.23
CA ALA A 49 -27.00 -0.67 -0.32
C ALA A 49 -26.92 0.11 -1.65
N ALA A 50 -25.98 1.04 -1.78
CA ALA A 50 -25.76 1.77 -3.04
C ALA A 50 -25.28 0.87 -4.20
N TRP A 51 -24.72 -0.30 -3.91
CA TRP A 51 -24.24 -1.25 -4.91
C TRP A 51 -25.26 -2.34 -5.25
N VAL A 52 -26.12 -2.72 -4.30
CA VAL A 52 -27.10 -3.80 -4.47
C VAL A 52 -28.46 -3.29 -4.99
N GLY A 53 -28.75 -1.98 -4.89
CA GLY A 53 -29.95 -1.33 -5.44
C GLY A 53 -30.83 -0.73 -4.35
#